data_AF-A0A1E7FC48-F1
#
_entry.id   AF-A0A1E7FC48-F1
#
_cell.length_a   1.000
_cell.length_b   1.000
_cell.length_c   1.000
_cell.angle_alpha   90.00
_cell.angle_beta   90.00
_cell.angle_gamma   90.00
#
_symmetry.space_group_name_H-M   'P 1'
#
loop_
_entity.id
_entity.type
_entity.pdbx_description
1 polymer ?
#
loop_
_entity_poly.entity_id
_entity_poly.type
_entity_poly.pdbx_seq_one_letter_code
_entity_poly.pdbx_strand_id
1 'polypeptide(L)'
;PLTSNLRHWHFSFRGAGGKGGMYNNGIYHGLIKLSKDYPMSPPDIQVWTPSGRFKPGRDICLSASAYHPEAWTPRWSIFGMVHALRLHMLSAPNEIGAMTSTTAETLEFARLSLTW
;
A
#
# COMPACT_ATOMS: atom_id res chain seq x y z
N PRO A 1 9.69 5.86 11.49
CA PRO A 1 10.78 4.87 11.41
C PRO A 1 10.99 4.27 12.80
N LEU A 2 11.11 2.94 12.89
CA LEU A 2 11.51 2.33 14.16
C LEU A 2 12.99 2.65 14.38
N THR A 3 13.36 3.06 15.60
CA THR A 3 14.74 3.46 15.94
C THR A 3 15.76 2.35 15.68
N SER A 4 15.32 1.09 15.62
CA SER A 4 16.14 -0.10 15.35
C SER A 4 16.28 -0.47 13.87
N ASN A 5 15.48 0.09 12.95
CA ASN A 5 15.56 -0.22 11.52
C ASN A 5 15.16 0.96 10.63
N LEU A 6 16.16 1.73 10.20
CA LEU A 6 15.99 2.89 9.33
C LEU A 6 15.51 2.55 7.90
N ARG A 7 15.51 1.26 7.50
CA ARG A 7 15.00 0.84 6.19
C ARG A 7 13.52 0.50 6.21
N HIS A 8 12.91 0.34 7.40
CA HIS A 8 11.49 0.00 7.53
C HIS A 8 10.68 1.24 7.89
N TRP A 9 9.88 1.70 6.92
CA TRP A 9 9.07 2.90 7.03
C TRP A 9 7.61 2.52 7.09
N HIS A 10 7.10 2.46 8.31
CA HIS A 10 5.68 2.30 8.55
C HIS A 10 4.92 3.58 8.18
N PHE A 11 3.75 3.42 7.58
CA PHE A 11 2.87 4.51 7.19
C PHE A 11 1.41 4.12 7.38
N SER A 12 0.54 5.11 7.48
CA SER A 12 -0.91 4.91 7.46
C SER A 12 -1.55 5.88 6.47
N PHE A 13 -2.62 5.46 5.81
CA PHE A 13 -3.36 6.29 4.87
C PHE A 13 -4.86 6.03 4.94
N ARG A 14 -5.67 7.06 4.68
CA ARG A 14 -7.10 6.90 4.48
C ARG A 14 -7.37 6.27 3.13
N GLY A 15 -8.33 5.36 3.05
CA GLY A 15 -8.70 4.70 1.79
C GLY A 15 -9.13 5.66 0.67
N ALA A 16 -9.15 5.12 -0.55
CA ALA A 16 -9.55 5.86 -1.75
C ALA A 16 -11.07 5.78 -2.02
N GLY A 17 -11.54 6.57 -3.01
CA GLY A 17 -12.90 6.45 -3.57
C GLY A 17 -13.90 7.54 -3.21
N GLY A 18 -13.52 8.57 -2.45
CA GLY A 18 -14.42 9.69 -2.11
C GLY A 18 -15.64 9.27 -1.29
N LYS A 19 -16.66 10.15 -1.19
CA LYS A 19 -17.90 9.85 -0.46
C LYS A 19 -18.60 8.63 -1.08
N GLY A 20 -18.85 7.60 -0.27
CA GLY A 20 -19.52 6.36 -0.71
C GLY A 20 -18.58 5.31 -1.31
N GLY A 21 -17.28 5.59 -1.47
CA GLY A 21 -16.31 4.60 -1.92
C GLY A 21 -16.07 3.52 -0.86
N MET A 22 -15.97 2.25 -1.29
CA MET A 22 -15.85 1.08 -0.39
C MET A 22 -14.64 1.11 0.54
N TYR A 23 -13.57 1.81 0.16
CA TYR A 23 -12.35 1.93 0.97
C TYR A 23 -12.28 3.23 1.80
N ASN A 24 -13.02 4.28 1.42
CA ASN A 24 -12.82 5.64 1.90
C ASN A 24 -12.95 5.81 3.42
N ASN A 25 -13.73 4.95 4.07
CA ASN A 25 -13.98 5.03 5.51
C ASN A 25 -12.94 4.27 6.35
N GLY A 26 -11.96 3.61 5.71
CA GLY A 26 -10.90 2.87 6.39
C GLY A 26 -9.61 3.65 6.55
N ILE A 27 -8.81 3.24 7.54
CA ILE A 27 -7.43 3.67 7.76
C ILE A 27 -6.53 2.45 7.64
N TYR A 28 -5.64 2.43 6.66
CA TYR A 28 -4.83 1.27 6.35
C TYR A 28 -3.38 1.53 6.71
N HIS A 29 -2.80 0.63 7.48
CA HIS A 29 -1.40 0.62 7.84
C HIS A 29 -0.59 -0.21 6.85
N GLY A 30 0.59 0.28 6.51
CA GLY A 30 1.51 -0.36 5.59
C GLY A 30 2.96 -0.15 5.97
N LEU A 31 3.83 -0.78 5.18
CA LEU A 31 5.27 -0.78 5.36
C LEU A 31 5.95 -0.58 4.00
N ILE A 32 6.83 0.42 3.90
CA ILE A 32 7.82 0.52 2.84
C ILE A 32 9.13 -0.06 3.35
N LYS A 33 9.65 -1.08 2.67
CA LYS A 33 10.98 -1.64 2.94
C LYS A 33 11.95 -1.05 1.93
N LEU A 34 12.74 -0.08 2.38
CA LEU A 34 13.81 0.50 1.56
C LEU A 34 14.84 -0.57 1.22
N SER A 35 15.23 -0.63 -0.04
CA SER A 35 16.31 -1.49 -0.50
C SER A 35 17.64 -1.08 0.13
N LYS A 36 18.65 -1.95 0.03
CA LYS A 36 20.00 -1.64 0.52
C LYS A 36 20.63 -0.45 -0.22
N ASP A 37 20.32 -0.31 -1.50
CA ASP A 37 20.88 0.72 -2.38
C ASP A 37 19.90 1.87 -2.62
N TYR A 38 18.86 2.02 -1.78
CA TYR A 38 17.90 3.12 -1.90
C TYR A 38 18.62 4.48 -1.82
N PRO A 39 18.34 5.45 -2.73
CA PRO A 39 17.27 5.48 -3.72
C PRO A 39 17.66 5.00 -5.14
N MET A 40 18.83 4.40 -5.33
CA MET A 40 19.26 3.88 -6.63
C MET A 40 18.46 2.67 -7.09
N SER A 41 17.88 1.92 -6.14
CA SER A 41 16.92 0.86 -6.42
C SER A 41 15.57 1.11 -5.71
N PRO A 42 14.47 0.62 -6.29
CA PRO A 42 13.13 0.77 -5.72
C PRO A 42 12.96 0.01 -4.40
N PRO A 43 12.03 0.45 -3.52
CA PRO A 43 11.65 -0.29 -2.33
C PRO A 43 10.57 -1.35 -2.62
N ASP A 44 10.28 -2.17 -1.62
CA ASP A 44 9.06 -2.97 -1.57
C ASP A 44 7.98 -2.23 -0.77
N ILE A 45 6.71 -2.49 -1.10
CA ILE A 45 5.55 -1.87 -0.44
C ILE A 45 4.58 -2.97 -0.01
N GLN A 46 4.12 -2.89 1.23
CA GLN A 46 3.14 -3.80 1.82
C GLN A 46 2.01 -3.02 2.50
N VAL A 47 0.82 -3.62 2.55
CA VAL A 47 -0.27 -3.20 3.43
C VAL A 47 -0.54 -4.33 4.41
N TRP A 48 -0.67 -4.00 5.69
CA TRP A 48 -0.82 -4.98 6.78
C TRP A 48 -2.24 -5.00 7.34
N THR A 49 -2.93 -3.87 7.32
CA THR A 49 -4.35 -3.82 7.68
C THR A 49 -5.18 -4.53 6.59
N PRO A 50 -6.03 -5.51 6.95
CA PRO A 50 -6.95 -6.12 6.00
C PRO A 50 -7.82 -5.07 5.31
N SER A 51 -7.88 -5.12 3.98
CA SER A 51 -8.57 -4.10 3.16
C SER A 51 -9.50 -4.67 2.10
N GLY A 52 -9.49 -5.99 1.88
CA GLY A 52 -10.18 -6.63 0.75
C GLY A 52 -9.54 -6.38 -0.62
N ARG A 53 -8.46 -5.57 -0.67
CA ARG A 53 -7.77 -5.18 -1.91
C ARG A 53 -6.34 -5.71 -2.00
N PHE A 54 -5.62 -5.71 -0.89
CA PHE A 54 -4.23 -6.19 -0.80
C PHE A 54 -4.12 -7.27 0.27
N LYS A 55 -3.37 -8.35 -0.03
CA LYS A 55 -3.07 -9.42 0.91
C LYS A 55 -2.19 -8.86 2.05
N PRO A 56 -2.62 -8.95 3.32
CA PRO A 56 -1.84 -8.47 4.46
C PRO A 56 -0.40 -8.99 4.47
N GLY A 57 0.56 -8.08 4.58
CA GLY A 57 2.00 -8.39 4.69
C GLY A 57 2.65 -8.92 3.40
N ARG A 58 1.91 -8.97 2.28
CA ARG A 58 2.47 -9.36 0.98
C ARG A 58 3.00 -8.14 0.24
N ASP A 59 4.13 -8.31 -0.44
CA ASP A 59 4.68 -7.28 -1.33
C ASP A 59 3.73 -7.04 -2.51
N ILE A 60 3.49 -5.75 -2.81
CA ILE A 60 2.58 -5.28 -3.83
C ILE A 60 3.39 -4.82 -5.04
N CYS A 61 3.02 -5.30 -6.22
CA CYS A 61 3.59 -4.82 -7.47
C CYS A 61 2.97 -3.47 -7.88
N LEU A 62 3.78 -2.43 -7.86
CA LEU A 62 3.48 -1.08 -8.34
C LEU A 62 4.61 -0.60 -9.25
N SER A 63 4.34 0.37 -10.12
CA SER A 63 5.39 1.04 -10.93
C SER A 63 6.48 1.72 -10.10
N ALA A 64 6.22 1.95 -8.80
CA ALA A 64 7.17 2.49 -7.83
C ALA A 64 7.77 1.42 -6.89
N SER A 65 7.65 0.14 -7.22
CA SER A 65 8.11 -0.99 -6.39
C SER A 65 9.23 -1.79 -7.05
N ALA A 66 9.89 -2.67 -6.28
CA ALA A 66 10.96 -3.53 -6.76
C ALA A 66 10.57 -4.55 -7.84
N TYR A 67 9.28 -4.72 -8.11
CA TYR A 67 8.80 -5.52 -9.24
C TYR A 67 9.02 -4.85 -10.60
N HIS A 68 9.21 -3.52 -10.64
CA HIS A 68 9.39 -2.74 -11.87
C HIS A 68 10.64 -1.84 -11.80
N PRO A 69 11.86 -2.42 -11.69
CA PRO A 69 13.10 -1.64 -11.64
C PRO A 69 13.29 -0.76 -12.89
N GLU A 70 12.76 -1.18 -14.04
CA GLU A 70 12.77 -0.42 -15.29
C GLU A 70 11.95 0.87 -15.26
N ALA A 71 10.93 0.94 -14.39
CA ALA A 71 10.08 2.12 -14.22
C ALA A 71 10.52 3.01 -13.04
N TRP A 72 11.51 2.55 -12.26
CA TRP A 72 11.99 3.27 -11.09
C TRP A 72 12.75 4.54 -11.46
N THR A 73 12.46 5.62 -10.75
CA THR A 73 13.30 6.82 -10.77
C THR A 73 13.50 7.31 -9.34
N PRO A 74 14.71 7.78 -8.95
CA PRO A 74 14.96 8.33 -7.61
C PRO A 74 14.14 9.59 -7.27
N ARG A 75 13.29 10.08 -8.18
CA ARG A 75 12.36 11.19 -7.96
C ARG A 75 11.13 10.79 -7.14
N TRP A 76 10.85 9.49 -7.01
CA TRP A 76 9.75 9.00 -6.16
C TRP A 76 10.03 9.33 -4.69
N SER A 77 9.21 10.23 -4.14
CA SER A 77 9.19 10.47 -2.70
C SER A 77 8.39 9.39 -1.97
N ILE A 78 8.68 9.19 -0.68
CA ILE A 78 7.88 8.32 0.21
C ILE A 78 6.40 8.67 0.13
N PHE A 79 6.06 9.97 0.19
CA PHE A 79 4.70 10.45 0.07
C PHE A 79 4.07 10.11 -1.28
N GLY A 80 4.81 10.30 -2.38
CA GLY A 80 4.36 9.94 -3.73
C GLY A 80 4.02 8.46 -3.86
N MET A 81 4.85 7.58 -3.30
CA MET A 81 4.61 6.13 -3.31
C MET A 81 3.34 5.76 -2.54
N VAL A 82 3.13 6.31 -1.34
CA VAL A 82 1.90 6.09 -0.55
C VAL A 82 0.67 6.63 -1.29
N HIS A 83 0.78 7.78 -1.94
CA HIS A 83 -0.30 8.35 -2.73
C HIS A 83 -0.66 7.48 -3.94
N ALA A 84 0.34 6.96 -4.66
CA ALA A 84 0.15 6.05 -5.78
C ALA A 84 -0.52 4.73 -5.32
N LEU A 85 -0.04 4.13 -4.22
CA LEU A 85 -0.65 2.95 -3.60
C LEU A 85 -2.12 3.21 -3.25
N ARG A 86 -2.42 4.36 -2.63
CA ARG A 86 -3.79 4.74 -2.28
C ARG A 86 -4.69 4.77 -3.52
N LEU A 87 -4.27 5.45 -4.58
CA LEU A 87 -5.06 5.52 -5.82
C LEU A 87 -5.21 4.15 -6.49
N HIS A 88 -4.18 3.31 -6.38
CA HIS A 88 -4.19 1.94 -6.91
C HIS A 88 -5.25 1.04 -6.26
N MET A 89 -5.78 1.40 -5.08
CA MET A 89 -6.94 0.69 -4.52
C MET A 89 -8.16 0.69 -5.44
N LEU A 90 -8.28 1.69 -6.31
CA LEU A 90 -9.40 1.85 -7.24
C LEU A 90 -9.23 1.10 -8.56
N SER A 91 -8.06 0.49 -8.80
CA SER A 91 -7.83 -0.33 -9.99
C SER A 91 -8.32 -1.77 -9.79
N ALA A 92 -8.43 -2.51 -10.89
CA ALA A 92 -8.68 -3.94 -10.85
C ALA A 92 -7.53 -4.68 -10.11
N PRO A 93 -7.85 -5.71 -9.29
CA PRO A 93 -6.88 -6.46 -8.48
C PRO A 93 -6.12 -7.51 -9.29
N ASN A 94 -5.33 -7.08 -10.26
CA ASN A 94 -4.65 -7.94 -11.24
C ASN A 94 -3.12 -8.00 -11.05
N GLU A 95 -2.60 -7.45 -9.96
CA GLU A 95 -1.18 -7.39 -9.65
C GLU A 95 -0.75 -8.36 -8.54
N ILE A 96 0.56 -8.56 -8.40
CA ILE A 96 1.11 -9.34 -7.29
C ILE A 96 0.78 -8.64 -5.97
N GLY A 97 0.28 -9.41 -5.00
CA GLY A 97 -0.16 -8.89 -3.71
C GLY A 97 -1.63 -8.49 -3.67
N ALA A 98 -2.33 -8.49 -4.80
CA ALA A 98 -3.77 -8.24 -4.85
C ALA A 98 -4.59 -9.37 -4.20
N MET A 99 -5.79 -9.03 -3.74
CA MET A 99 -6.85 -9.96 -3.40
C MET A 99 -8.20 -9.44 -3.90
N THR A 100 -9.17 -10.35 -3.99
CA THR A 100 -10.55 -10.03 -4.33
C THR A 100 -11.42 -10.26 -3.11
N SER A 101 -12.34 -9.34 -2.87
CA SER A 101 -13.38 -9.45 -1.84
C SER A 101 -14.67 -8.86 -2.38
N THR A 102 -15.79 -9.27 -1.80
CA THR A 102 -17.08 -8.65 -2.07
C THR A 102 -17.11 -7.21 -1.52
N THR A 103 -18.04 -6.41 -2.03
CA THR A 103 -18.26 -5.05 -1.50
C THR A 103 -18.60 -5.07 -0.01
N ALA A 104 -19.39 -6.05 0.44
CA ALA A 104 -19.77 -6.18 1.85
C ALA A 104 -18.56 -6.47 2.75
N GLU A 105 -17.70 -7.42 2.36
CA GLU A 105 -16.45 -7.71 3.07
C GLU A 105 -15.51 -6.51 3.08
N THR A 106 -15.38 -5.80 1.96
CA THR A 106 -14.52 -4.61 1.84
C THR A 106 -14.98 -3.48 2.76
N LEU A 107 -16.29 -3.25 2.85
CA LEU A 107 -16.88 -2.28 3.77
C LEU A 107 -16.64 -2.67 5.23
N GLU A 108 -16.74 -3.97 5.55
CA GLU A 108 -16.45 -4.46 6.90
C GLU A 108 -14.96 -4.34 7.24
N PHE A 109 -14.05 -4.62 6.29
CA PHE A 109 -12.63 -4.36 6.47
C PHE A 109 -12.33 -2.88 6.71
N ALA A 110 -12.98 -1.97 5.97
CA ALA A 110 -12.85 -0.53 6.20
C ALA A 110 -13.30 -0.15 7.62
N ARG A 111 -14.40 -0.72 8.12
CA ARG A 111 -14.89 -0.50 9.49
C ARG A 111 -13.90 -1.01 10.54
N LEU A 112 -13.42 -2.25 10.38
CA LEU A 112 -12.48 -2.90 11.31
C LEU A 112 -11.11 -2.24 11.33
N SER A 113 -10.69 -1.64 10.23
CA SER A 113 -9.39 -0.96 10.11
C SER A 113 -9.19 0.19 11.10
N LEU A 114 -10.28 0.76 11.64
CA LEU A 114 -10.22 1.88 12.59
C LEU A 114 -9.71 1.48 13.98
N THR A 115 -9.68 0.18 14.28
CA THR A 115 -9.24 -0.38 15.57
C THR A 115 -8.17 -1.46 15.41
N TRP A 116 -7.54 -1.52 14.24
CA TRP A 116 -6.47 -2.47 13.93
C TRP A 116 -5.14 -2.00 14.52
#